data_AF-A0A915NQS3-F1
#
_entry.id   AF-A0A915NQS3-F1
#
_cell.length_a   1.000
_cell.length_b   1.000
_cell.length_c   1.000
_cell.angle_alpha   90.00
_cell.angle_beta   90.00
_cell.angle_gamma   90.00
#
_symmetry.space_group_name_H-M   'P 1'
#
loop_
_entity.id
_entity.type
_entity.pdbx_description
1 polymer ?
#
loop_
_entity_poly.entity_id
_entity_poly.type
_entity_poly.pdbx_seq_one_letter_code
_entity_poly.pdbx_strand_id
1 'polypeptide(L)' 'MSSTTFVCFICSEALTPDNMYSISCGHVFHEECMTELISRKKYCPKCRKVATLKDVRQIHFEVQIKPESNAIQVG' A
#
# COMPACT_ATOMS: atom_id res chain seq x y z
N MET A 1 -12.13 -18.39 -6.86
CA MET A 1 -11.71 -17.65 -5.65
C MET A 1 -11.17 -16.31 -6.12
N SER A 2 -11.82 -15.20 -5.78
CA SER A 2 -11.33 -13.88 -6.17
C SER A 2 -10.23 -13.47 -5.21
N SER A 3 -8.97 -13.60 -5.62
CA SER A 3 -7.85 -13.00 -4.91
C SER A 3 -8.04 -11.48 -4.91
N THR A 4 -8.07 -10.86 -3.73
CA THR A 4 -8.14 -9.40 -3.63
C THR A 4 -6.73 -8.83 -3.80
N THR A 5 -6.52 -8.08 -4.88
CA THR A 5 -5.25 -7.40 -5.17
C THR A 5 -5.35 -5.94 -4.76
N PHE A 6 -4.33 -5.44 -4.05
CA PHE A 6 -4.20 -4.00 -3.81
C PHE A 6 -3.61 -3.31 -5.04
N VAL A 7 -4.19 -2.18 -5.44
CA VAL A 7 -3.83 -1.49 -6.69
C VAL A 7 -3.49 -0.02 -6.40
N CYS A 8 -2.44 0.48 -7.03
CA CYS A 8 -2.03 1.87 -6.95
C CYS A 8 -3.02 2.75 -7.74
N PHE A 9 -3.60 3.76 -7.09
CA PHE A 9 -4.59 4.64 -7.71
C PHE A 9 -4.02 5.55 -8.83
N ILE A 10 -2.70 5.65 -8.96
CA ILE A 10 -2.04 6.53 -9.94
C ILE A 10 -1.79 5.81 -11.25
N CYS A 11 -1.18 4.62 -11.19
CA CYS A 11 -0.81 3.83 -12.38
C CYS A 11 -1.76 2.66 -12.66
N SER A 12 -2.68 2.33 -11.74
CA SER A 12 -3.57 1.17 -11.82
C SER A 12 -2.86 -0.20 -11.79
N GLU A 13 -1.59 -0.23 -11.39
CA GLU A 13 -0.80 -1.46 -11.23
C GLU A 13 -0.84 -2.00 -9.79
N ALA A 14 -0.54 -3.28 -9.61
CA ALA A 14 -0.56 -3.94 -8.31
C ALA A 14 0.47 -3.35 -7.33
N LEU A 15 0.08 -3.19 -6.08
CA LEU A 15 0.96 -2.86 -4.96
C LEU A 15 1.63 -4.14 -4.43
N THR A 16 2.91 -4.05 -4.12
CA THR A 16 3.70 -5.14 -3.53
C THR A 16 4.17 -4.74 -2.14
N PRO A 17 4.36 -5.70 -1.20
CA PRO A 17 4.75 -5.37 0.18
C PRO A 17 6.04 -4.54 0.31
N ASP A 18 6.95 -4.65 -0.66
CA ASP A 18 8.19 -3.88 -0.75
C ASP A 18 8.02 -2.48 -1.34
N ASN A 19 6.99 -2.25 -2.18
CA ASN A 19 6.70 -0.97 -2.82
C ASN A 19 5.32 -0.43 -2.43
N MET A 20 5.09 -0.28 -1.12
CA MET A 20 3.90 0.34 -0.55
C MET A 20 4.29 1.52 0.33
N TYR A 21 3.91 2.71 -0.11
CA TYR A 21 4.21 3.96 0.59
C TYR A 21 2.92 4.72 0.90
N SER A 22 2.85 5.25 2.10
CA SER A 22 1.76 6.09 2.57
C SER A 22 2.19 7.54 2.76
N ILE A 23 1.21 8.42 2.85
CA ILE A 23 1.36 9.79 3.35
C ILE A 23 0.50 9.99 4.59
N SER A 24 0.59 11.17 5.21
CA SER A 24 -0.12 11.52 6.46
C SER A 24 -1.65 11.33 6.41
N CYS A 25 -2.26 11.21 5.22
CA CYS A 25 -3.68 10.86 5.11
C CYS A 25 -4.00 9.35 5.10
N GLY A 26 -2.99 8.48 5.07
CA GLY A 26 -3.11 7.02 5.07
C GLY A 26 -3.35 6.34 3.72
N HIS A 27 -3.47 7.07 2.61
CA HIS A 27 -3.61 6.45 1.28
C HIS A 27 -2.26 5.91 0.80
N VAL A 28 -2.28 4.76 0.13
CA VAL A 28 -1.10 3.98 -0.27
C VAL A 28 -0.91 3.99 -1.78
N PHE A 29 0.33 4.16 -2.22
CA PHE A 29 0.76 4.21 -3.62
C PHE A 29 2.18 3.63 -3.74
N HIS A 30 2.66 3.42 -4.96
CA HIS A 30 4.09 3.20 -5.21
C HIS A 30 4.90 4.47 -4.89
N GLU A 31 6.16 4.32 -4.51
CA GLU A 31 7.06 5.43 -4.16
C GLU A 31 7.19 6.44 -5.31
N GLU A 32 7.50 5.95 -6.51
CA GLU A 32 7.77 6.74 -7.69
C GLU A 32 6.54 7.53 -8.13
N CYS A 33 5.38 6.86 -8.16
CA CYS A 33 4.10 7.45 -8.54
C CYS A 33 3.72 8.58 -7.57
N MET A 34 3.89 8.33 -6.27
CA MET A 34 3.57 9.30 -5.24
C MET A 34 4.53 10.49 -5.23
N THR A 35 5.84 10.23 -5.31
CA THR A 35 6.88 11.25 -5.29
C THR A 35 6.76 12.20 -6.48
N GLU A 36 6.52 11.66 -7.68
CA GLU A 36 6.30 12.48 -8.88
C GLU A 36 5.10 13.43 -8.69
N LEU A 37 3.95 12.92 -8.24
CA LEU A 37 2.75 13.75 -8.09
C LEU A 37 2.90 14.77 -6.95
N ILE A 38 3.39 14.37 -5.79
CA ILE A 38 3.52 15.25 -4.63
C ILE A 38 4.58 16.32 -4.87
N SER A 39 5.66 16.01 -5.60
CA SER A 39 6.67 17.02 -5.96
C SER A 39 6.04 18.21 -6.69
N ARG A 40 5.05 17.95 -7.56
CA ARG A 40 4.37 18.96 -8.41
C ARG A 40 3.12 19.57 -7.79
N LYS A 41 2.29 18.78 -7.09
CA LYS A 41 0.91 19.15 -6.74
C LYS A 41 0.68 19.40 -5.25
N LYS A 42 1.55 18.90 -4.37
CA LYS A 42 1.47 19.06 -2.90
C LYS A 42 0.15 18.59 -2.26
N TYR A 43 -0.51 17.59 -2.83
CA TYR A 43 -1.71 16.97 -2.28
C TYR A 43 -1.77 15.46 -2.55
N CYS A 44 -2.54 14.74 -1.74
CA CYS A 44 -2.87 13.34 -1.96
C CYS A 44 -3.67 13.14 -3.26
N PRO A 45 -3.24 12.27 -4.19
CA PRO A 45 -3.98 12.01 -5.43
C PRO A 45 -5.39 11.46 -5.23
N LYS A 46 -5.64 10.78 -4.11
CA LYS A 46 -6.94 10.15 -3.81
C LYS A 46 -7.93 11.07 -3.11
N CYS A 47 -7.51 11.79 -2.07
CA CYS A 47 -8.40 12.58 -1.22
C CYS A 47 -8.09 14.09 -1.17
N ARG A 48 -7.07 14.55 -1.89
CA ARG A 48 -6.66 15.95 -2.00
C ARG A 48 -6.23 16.64 -0.70
N LYS A 49 -6.09 15.90 0.42
CA LYS A 49 -5.44 16.42 1.63
C LYS A 49 -4.01 16.86 1.29
N VAL A 50 -3.57 17.97 1.88
CA VAL A 50 -2.21 18.51 1.70
C VAL A 50 -1.19 17.43 2.06
N ALA A 51 -0.19 17.27 1.20
CA ALA A 51 0.88 16.30 1.37
C ALA A 51 2.18 16.83 0.76
N THR A 52 3.29 16.55 1.42
CA THR A 52 4.64 16.93 0.99
C THR A 52 5.52 15.68 0.94
N LEU A 53 6.72 15.79 0.36
CA LEU A 53 7.66 14.67 0.33
C LEU A 53 8.09 14.23 1.74
N LYS A 54 7.98 15.10 2.75
CA LYS A 54 8.25 14.77 4.15
C LYS A 54 7.20 13.86 4.78
N ASP A 55 6.02 13.78 4.17
CA ASP A 55 4.92 12.93 4.63
C ASP A 55 5.04 11.49 4.12
N VAL A 56 5.91 11.25 3.13
CA VAL A 56 6.09 9.94 2.49
C VAL A 56 6.77 8.97 3.44
N ARG A 57 6.13 7.82 3.67
CA ARG A 57 6.66 6.75 4.54
C ARG A 57 6.38 5.39 3.92
N GLN A 58 7.41 4.54 3.86
CA GLN A 58 7.23 3.14 3.49
C GLN A 58 6.42 2.42 4.58
N ILE A 59 5.54 1.52 4.18
CA ILE A 59 4.75 0.70 5.10
C ILE A 59 5.48 -0.62 5.29
N HIS A 60 5.86 -0.93 6.53
CA HIS A 60 6.45 -2.22 6.90
C HIS A 60 5.41 -3.01 7.69
N PHE A 61 5.11 -4.24 7.25
CA PHE A 61 4.18 -5.12 7.94
C PHE A 61 4.95 -6.19 8.70
N GLU A 62 4.69 -6.32 10.00
CA GLU A 62 5.08 -7.49 10.77
C GLU A 62 4.08 -8.61 10.50
N VAL A 63 4.41 -9.51 9.56
CA VAL A 63 3.52 -10.61 9.18
C VAL A 63 3.74 -11.80 10.10
N GLN A 64 2.68 -12.21 10.80
CA GLN A 64 2.63 -13.47 11.56
C GLN A 64 1.83 -14.50 10.75
N ILE A 65 2.52 -15.43 10.10
CA ILE A 65 1.88 -16.54 9.40
C ILE A 65 1.52 -17.58 10.46
N LYS A 66 0.23 -17.70 10.80
CA LYS A 66 -0.23 -18.82 11.62
C LYS A 66 -0.27 -20.08 10.75
N PRO A 67 0.38 -21.18 11.16
CA PRO A 67 0.28 -22.42 10.41
C PRO A 67 -1.19 -22.87 10.39
N GLU A 68 -1.65 -23.28 9.21
CA GLU A 68 -2.96 -23.92 9.07
C GLU A 68 -2.99 -25.19 9.92
N SER A 69 -3.99 -25.32 10.78
CA SER A 69 -4.13 -26.51 11.61
C SER A 69 -4.53 -27.67 10.71
N ASN A 70 -3.60 -28.58 10.41
CA ASN A 70 -3.90 -29.86 9.78
C ASN A 70 -4.79 -30.68 10.73
N ALA A 71 -6.11 -30.55 10.58
CA ALA A 71 -7.06 -31.47 11.18
C ALA A 71 -7.01 -32.80 10.41
N ILE A 72 -6.12 -33.69 10.83
CA ILE A 72 -6.17 -35.10 10.41
C ILE A 72 -7.36 -35.72 11.15
N GLN A 73 -8.50 -35.87 10.46
CA GLN A 73 -9.58 -36.73 10.94
C GLN A 73 -9.19 -38.18 10.63
N VAL A 74 -8.57 -38.84 11.61
CA VAL A 74 -8.53 -40.31 11.64
C VAL A 74 -9.85 -40.81 12.24
N GLY A 75 -10.63 -41.50 11.41
CA GLY A 75 -11.75 -42.35 11.83
C GLY A 75 -11.31 -43.80 11.89
#